data_AF-A0A0H2RT93-F1
#
_entry.id   AF-A0A0H2RT93-F1
#
_cell.length_a   1.000
_cell.length_b   1.000
_cell.length_c   1.000
_cell.angle_alpha   90.00
_cell.angle_beta   90.00
_cell.angle_gamma   90.00
#
_symmetry.space_group_name_H-M   'P 1'
#
loop_
_entity.id
_entity.type
_entity.pdbx_description
1 polymer ?
#
loop_
_entity_poly.entity_id
_entity_poly.type
_entity_poly.pdbx_seq_one_letter_code
_entity_poly.pdbx_strand_id
1 'polypeptide(L)'
;MIIHIQNTFEGKKTDVIAKDMVGKRCFVGWPFVREAMVVGVSDSLFKFEKVAFGNSNETRVLSNPHTTQGLQYWKNKADRIEHHYSKRLGVTTGSVDVLVHVRPLKGNGALVKDYEGSQKEFEQAVQMVLPEVISEDPRFIEKDAPPLSEEFPSGTKVFFLGDHAYGVAGQVSETTEKTLSVMLAFSPDEKAENEKFKSIVANQVGLRYFPSFKVAEMIGISSLALSKITSSFMILAPDGSKVNVGLSLKFEAKSLKVISYSRKNDRFWEFSDKAVELLKSYKQAFPEIFQALHGPGNDMPSASSIFSGSRPELAVKEVKAWLSEKGVRDLEAVSLYCDQLDKSAVTDIVKLADEFTEKKGPSSYKKAIVKGIPRQAVLKPSHSVYRLQNQTFALGDRTVMVQDSGSVPLGVRGTVVGINNKSLDVVWDSPFMSGTTLGDRCPVYRGSSIELNSCLNLTRPQFVVSTNPNAPAPRRQPYNAQPRIGHFPSVQPSDGQAPASGFRQARGAPQVRIMTNPTRGRGRGAWNNNATPHVNGSAANTDSTTPDHSYNSPPSESQASSRGFGRGGFRGNSHPRGASSFNGRGGSGFAPPRGRGFDRGRGASFNPRGGPRGRARGFAVASPSNS
;
A
#
# COMPACT_ATOMS: atom_id res chain seq x y z
N MET A 1 25.42 -15.95 -27.56
CA MET A 1 24.42 -16.80 -28.24
C MET A 1 23.14 -15.99 -28.37
N ILE A 2 22.51 -15.99 -29.53
CA ILE A 2 21.17 -15.40 -29.75
C ILE A 2 20.24 -16.54 -30.10
N ILE A 3 19.02 -16.54 -29.56
CA ILE A 3 18.03 -17.59 -29.77
C ILE A 3 16.92 -17.02 -30.65
N HIS A 4 16.66 -17.65 -31.79
CA HIS A 4 15.58 -17.28 -32.70
C HIS A 4 14.39 -18.22 -32.48
N ILE A 5 13.22 -17.65 -32.21
CA ILE A 5 11.99 -18.41 -31.96
C ILE A 5 11.20 -18.55 -33.26
N GLN A 6 10.73 -19.77 -33.54
CA GLN A 6 9.83 -20.06 -34.67
C GLN A 6 8.37 -19.98 -34.20
N ASN A 7 7.51 -19.28 -34.93
CA ASN A 7 6.13 -19.05 -34.53
C ASN A 7 5.23 -20.22 -34.97
N THR A 8 4.95 -21.15 -34.06
CA THR A 8 4.05 -22.30 -34.29
C THR A 8 2.57 -21.92 -34.49
N PHE A 9 2.23 -20.64 -34.41
CA PHE A 9 0.89 -20.09 -34.65
C PHE A 9 0.82 -19.17 -35.87
N GLU A 10 1.89 -19.06 -36.65
CA GLU A 10 1.91 -18.31 -37.91
C GLU A 10 0.81 -18.79 -38.87
N GLY A 11 0.13 -17.83 -39.54
CA GLY A 11 -1.02 -18.10 -40.41
C GLY A 11 -2.34 -18.51 -39.73
N LYS A 12 -2.36 -18.79 -38.40
CA LYS A 12 -3.60 -19.14 -37.69
C LYS A 12 -4.40 -17.88 -37.32
N LYS A 13 -5.72 -17.91 -37.52
CA LYS A 13 -6.63 -16.80 -37.16
C LYS A 13 -6.79 -16.68 -35.64
N THR A 14 -6.78 -15.45 -35.12
CA THR A 14 -6.88 -15.14 -33.68
C THR A 14 -8.05 -15.81 -32.98
N ASP A 15 -9.22 -15.85 -33.63
CA ASP A 15 -10.43 -16.52 -33.13
C ASP A 15 -10.24 -18.02 -32.86
N VAL A 16 -9.46 -18.72 -33.69
CA VAL A 16 -9.15 -20.14 -33.51
C VAL A 16 -8.18 -20.33 -32.35
N ILE A 17 -7.15 -19.48 -32.27
CA ILE A 17 -6.19 -19.47 -31.14
C ILE A 17 -6.92 -19.17 -29.83
N ALA A 18 -7.87 -18.23 -29.83
CA ALA A 18 -8.66 -17.87 -28.66
C ALA A 18 -9.61 -19.00 -28.23
N LYS A 19 -10.29 -19.66 -29.17
CA LYS A 19 -11.16 -20.82 -28.87
C LYS A 19 -10.38 -22.02 -28.31
N ASP A 20 -9.14 -22.21 -28.75
CA ASP A 20 -8.28 -23.28 -28.22
C ASP A 20 -7.65 -22.93 -26.87
N MET A 21 -7.12 -21.71 -26.69
CA MET A 21 -6.35 -21.34 -25.50
C MET A 21 -7.20 -20.80 -24.33
N VAL A 22 -8.28 -20.06 -24.58
CA VAL A 22 -8.95 -19.27 -23.53
C VAL A 22 -9.68 -20.15 -22.51
N GLY A 23 -9.33 -19.98 -21.23
CA GLY A 23 -9.81 -20.78 -20.12
C GLY A 23 -9.04 -22.08 -19.90
N LYS A 24 -8.00 -22.37 -20.70
CA LYS A 24 -7.04 -23.44 -20.40
C LYS A 24 -5.88 -22.92 -19.55
N ARG A 25 -5.16 -23.86 -18.93
CA ARG A 25 -3.82 -23.63 -18.37
C ARG A 25 -2.78 -23.48 -19.50
N CYS A 26 -1.70 -22.80 -19.20
CA CYS A 26 -0.53 -22.64 -20.06
C CYS A 26 0.70 -22.32 -19.19
N PHE A 27 1.88 -22.34 -19.80
CA PHE A 27 3.15 -22.05 -19.15
C PHE A 27 3.83 -20.85 -19.82
N VAL A 28 4.16 -19.83 -19.02
CA VAL A 28 4.60 -18.50 -19.48
C VAL A 28 5.87 -18.04 -18.78
N GLY A 29 6.57 -17.04 -19.32
CA GLY A 29 7.80 -16.50 -18.71
C GLY A 29 9.08 -17.27 -19.04
N TRP A 30 9.13 -17.94 -20.20
CA TRP A 30 10.32 -18.64 -20.69
C TRP A 30 11.59 -17.76 -20.56
N PRO A 31 12.73 -18.30 -20.08
CA PRO A 31 13.00 -19.71 -19.80
C PRO A 31 12.49 -20.22 -18.45
N PHE A 32 12.21 -19.32 -17.49
CA PHE A 32 11.74 -19.69 -16.14
C PHE A 32 10.21 -19.81 -16.11
N VAL A 33 9.72 -20.85 -16.79
CA VAL A 33 8.28 -21.03 -17.02
C VAL A 33 7.48 -21.26 -15.74
N ARG A 34 6.29 -20.65 -15.68
CA ARG A 34 5.32 -20.77 -14.57
C ARG A 34 3.92 -21.04 -15.14
N GLU A 35 3.12 -21.81 -14.42
CA GLU A 35 1.71 -22.06 -14.80
C GLU A 35 0.88 -20.78 -14.68
N ALA A 36 -0.03 -20.58 -15.63
CA ALA A 36 -0.98 -19.48 -15.70
C ALA A 36 -2.26 -19.91 -16.44
N MET A 37 -3.40 -19.30 -16.10
CA MET A 37 -4.65 -19.46 -16.86
C MET A 37 -4.72 -18.38 -17.94
N VAL A 38 -5.10 -18.77 -19.16
CA VAL A 38 -5.42 -17.82 -20.23
C VAL A 38 -6.80 -17.23 -20.00
N VAL A 39 -6.87 -15.91 -19.84
CA VAL A 39 -8.11 -15.14 -19.63
C VAL A 39 -8.71 -14.69 -20.96
N GLY A 40 -7.83 -14.34 -21.90
CA GLY A 40 -8.17 -13.84 -23.22
C GLY A 40 -6.96 -13.81 -24.13
N VAL A 41 -7.19 -13.54 -25.41
CA VAL A 41 -6.17 -13.40 -26.46
C VAL A 41 -6.49 -12.12 -27.22
N SER A 42 -5.51 -11.31 -27.64
CA SER A 42 -5.77 -10.15 -28.49
C SER A 42 -4.79 -9.98 -29.63
N ASP A 43 -5.33 -9.72 -30.81
CA ASP A 43 -4.59 -9.17 -31.95
C ASP A 43 -4.62 -7.63 -31.89
N SER A 44 -4.12 -7.00 -32.95
CA SER A 44 -4.04 -5.53 -33.05
C SER A 44 -5.38 -4.79 -33.05
N LEU A 45 -6.51 -5.49 -33.23
CA LEU A 45 -7.85 -4.88 -33.36
C LEU A 45 -8.86 -5.36 -32.30
N PHE A 46 -8.77 -6.61 -31.83
CA PHE A 46 -9.77 -7.22 -30.94
C PHE A 46 -9.14 -7.97 -29.76
N LYS A 47 -9.74 -7.86 -28.56
CA LYS A 47 -9.54 -8.79 -27.43
C LYS A 47 -10.65 -9.82 -27.41
N PHE A 48 -10.29 -11.09 -27.53
CA PHE A 48 -11.14 -12.25 -27.39
C PHE A 48 -11.17 -12.68 -25.92
N GLU A 49 -12.35 -12.66 -25.28
CA GLU A 49 -12.52 -13.00 -23.87
C GLU A 49 -13.68 -13.99 -23.68
N LYS A 50 -13.60 -14.81 -22.61
CA LYS A 50 -14.65 -15.78 -22.27
C LYS A 50 -15.74 -15.13 -21.42
N VAL A 51 -16.91 -14.94 -22.02
CA VAL A 51 -18.08 -14.27 -21.40
C VAL A 51 -19.15 -15.32 -21.08
N ALA A 52 -19.76 -15.23 -19.89
CA ALA A 52 -20.91 -16.05 -19.51
C ALA A 52 -22.20 -15.50 -20.13
N PHE A 53 -23.07 -16.39 -20.63
CA PHE A 53 -24.24 -15.99 -21.41
C PHE A 53 -25.55 -16.51 -20.80
N GLY A 54 -26.32 -15.61 -20.20
CA GLY A 54 -27.59 -15.93 -19.52
C GLY A 54 -27.41 -16.42 -18.07
N ASN A 55 -28.45 -17.06 -17.53
CA ASN A 55 -28.43 -17.69 -16.19
C ASN A 55 -27.82 -19.10 -16.21
N SER A 56 -27.48 -19.64 -17.37
CA SER A 56 -26.79 -20.92 -17.54
C SER A 56 -25.27 -20.73 -17.43
N ASN A 57 -24.56 -21.79 -17.03
CA ASN A 57 -23.08 -21.82 -17.00
C ASN A 57 -22.45 -21.89 -18.43
N GLU A 58 -23.21 -21.56 -19.47
CA GLU A 58 -22.67 -21.46 -20.82
C GLU A 58 -21.71 -20.27 -20.93
N THR A 59 -20.53 -20.54 -21.47
CA THR A 59 -19.48 -19.55 -21.66
C THR A 59 -18.97 -19.60 -23.08
N ARG A 60 -18.93 -18.46 -23.74
CA ARG A 60 -18.53 -18.33 -25.16
C ARG A 60 -17.41 -17.30 -25.29
N VAL A 61 -16.49 -17.53 -26.21
CA VAL A 61 -15.44 -16.56 -26.55
C VAL A 61 -16.04 -15.49 -27.45
N LEU A 62 -15.97 -14.23 -27.05
CA LEU A 62 -16.48 -13.08 -27.80
C LEU A 62 -15.34 -12.11 -28.13
N SER A 63 -15.38 -11.51 -29.32
CA SER A 63 -14.43 -10.51 -29.80
C SER A 63 -14.87 -9.09 -29.42
N ASN A 64 -14.19 -8.51 -28.44
CA ASN A 64 -14.37 -7.12 -28.02
C ASN A 64 -13.39 -6.22 -28.81
N PRO A 65 -13.85 -5.28 -29.66
CA PRO A 65 -12.96 -4.39 -30.40
C PRO A 65 -12.21 -3.45 -29.44
N HIS A 66 -10.94 -3.18 -29.74
CA HIS A 66 -10.14 -2.21 -29.01
C HIS A 66 -10.63 -0.78 -29.22
N THR A 67 -10.57 0.04 -28.16
CA THR A 67 -10.79 1.48 -28.29
C THR A 67 -9.68 2.12 -29.11
N THR A 68 -9.91 3.28 -29.71
CA THR A 68 -8.92 3.97 -30.58
C THR A 68 -7.57 4.20 -29.89
N GLN A 69 -7.57 4.46 -28.59
CA GLN A 69 -6.34 4.55 -27.77
C GLN A 69 -5.77 3.16 -27.42
N GLY A 70 -6.65 2.16 -27.20
CA GLY A 70 -6.31 0.77 -26.95
C GLY A 70 -5.44 0.14 -28.04
N LEU A 71 -5.66 0.49 -29.32
CA LEU A 71 -4.82 0.06 -30.45
C LEU A 71 -3.34 0.41 -30.24
N GLN A 72 -3.05 1.67 -29.87
CA GLN A 72 -1.68 2.11 -29.61
C GLN A 72 -1.12 1.50 -28.31
N TYR A 73 -1.96 1.32 -27.28
CA TYR A 73 -1.54 0.64 -26.05
C TYR A 73 -1.22 -0.85 -26.27
N TRP A 74 -1.94 -1.54 -27.15
CA TRP A 74 -1.65 -2.93 -27.55
C TRP A 74 -0.29 -3.00 -28.27
N LYS A 75 -0.07 -2.13 -29.27
CA LYS A 75 1.22 -2.11 -29.99
C LYS A 75 2.39 -1.78 -29.06
N ASN A 76 2.24 -0.78 -28.19
CA ASN A 76 3.24 -0.43 -27.17
C ASN A 76 3.50 -1.55 -26.13
N LYS A 77 2.66 -2.58 -26.05
CA LYS A 77 2.89 -3.80 -25.24
C LYS A 77 3.61 -4.88 -26.05
N ALA A 78 3.20 -5.11 -27.30
CA ALA A 78 3.87 -6.01 -28.23
C ALA A 78 5.36 -5.62 -28.41
N ASP A 79 5.62 -4.37 -28.82
CA ASP A 79 6.96 -3.80 -29.00
C ASP A 79 7.81 -3.90 -27.72
N ARG A 80 7.18 -3.77 -26.54
CA ARG A 80 7.86 -3.87 -25.22
C ARG A 80 8.27 -5.30 -24.89
N ILE A 81 7.45 -6.29 -25.23
CA ILE A 81 7.74 -7.71 -25.01
C ILE A 81 8.92 -8.13 -25.91
N GLU A 82 8.89 -7.79 -27.20
CA GLU A 82 10.00 -8.02 -28.13
C GLU A 82 11.29 -7.32 -27.65
N HIS A 83 11.20 -6.06 -27.23
CA HIS A 83 12.36 -5.32 -26.69
C HIS A 83 12.92 -5.96 -25.41
N HIS A 84 12.05 -6.45 -24.52
CA HIS A 84 12.50 -7.14 -23.31
C HIS A 84 13.25 -8.43 -23.65
N TYR A 85 12.68 -9.30 -24.48
CA TYR A 85 13.32 -10.55 -24.89
C TYR A 85 14.64 -10.32 -25.65
N SER A 86 14.66 -9.39 -26.60
CA SER A 86 15.86 -9.11 -27.40
C SER A 86 16.97 -8.41 -26.63
N LYS A 87 16.67 -7.45 -25.74
CA LYS A 87 17.69 -6.65 -25.03
C LYS A 87 18.05 -7.15 -23.64
N ARG A 88 17.20 -7.92 -22.95
CA ARG A 88 17.50 -8.50 -21.62
C ARG A 88 17.85 -9.98 -21.66
N LEU A 89 17.30 -10.74 -22.60
CA LEU A 89 17.41 -12.21 -22.62
C LEU A 89 18.15 -12.77 -23.85
N GLY A 90 18.45 -11.95 -24.86
CA GLY A 90 19.13 -12.39 -26.09
C GLY A 90 18.24 -13.25 -27.01
N VAL A 91 16.93 -13.08 -26.93
CA VAL A 91 15.93 -13.86 -27.67
C VAL A 91 15.27 -12.99 -28.73
N THR A 92 15.30 -13.42 -29.98
CA THR A 92 14.55 -12.83 -31.10
C THR A 92 13.24 -13.58 -31.26
N THR A 93 12.13 -12.95 -30.87
CA THR A 93 10.78 -13.55 -30.87
C THR A 93 10.06 -13.52 -32.22
N GLY A 94 10.59 -12.76 -33.20
CA GLY A 94 9.82 -12.34 -34.36
C GLY A 94 8.76 -11.29 -33.99
N SER A 95 7.92 -10.92 -34.96
CA SER A 95 6.80 -10.01 -34.76
C SER A 95 5.81 -10.59 -33.74
N VAL A 96 5.22 -9.71 -32.92
CA VAL A 96 4.25 -10.09 -31.89
C VAL A 96 2.86 -9.65 -32.33
N ASP A 97 2.30 -10.40 -33.28
CA ASP A 97 1.01 -10.10 -33.91
C ASP A 97 -0.20 -10.49 -33.03
N VAL A 98 0.02 -11.34 -32.01
CA VAL A 98 -1.00 -11.79 -31.06
C VAL A 98 -0.43 -11.88 -29.64
N LEU A 99 -1.17 -11.34 -28.66
CA LEU A 99 -0.86 -11.35 -27.23
C LEU A 99 -1.84 -12.26 -26.46
N VAL A 100 -1.32 -13.06 -25.54
CA VAL A 100 -2.09 -13.86 -24.57
C VAL A 100 -2.17 -13.09 -23.26
N HIS A 101 -3.38 -12.91 -22.74
CA HIS A 101 -3.64 -12.26 -21.45
C HIS A 101 -3.77 -13.35 -20.39
N VAL A 102 -2.81 -13.41 -19.47
CA VAL A 102 -2.68 -14.52 -18.52
C VAL A 102 -2.76 -14.05 -17.08
N ARG A 103 -3.43 -14.86 -16.24
CA ARG A 103 -3.40 -14.73 -14.79
C ARG A 103 -2.55 -15.87 -14.23
N PRO A 104 -1.40 -15.58 -13.61
CA PRO A 104 -0.51 -16.63 -13.13
C PRO A 104 -1.13 -17.42 -11.98
N LEU A 105 -0.70 -18.67 -11.84
CA LEU A 105 -1.07 -19.51 -10.70
C LEU A 105 -0.57 -18.88 -9.39
N LYS A 106 -1.42 -18.98 -8.36
CA LYS A 106 -1.18 -18.46 -7.02
C LYS A 106 -0.35 -19.47 -6.19
N GLY A 107 0.38 -18.99 -5.19
CA GLY A 107 1.41 -19.78 -4.50
C GLY A 107 0.92 -21.07 -3.83
N ASN A 108 1.70 -22.14 -4.03
CA ASN A 108 1.72 -23.48 -3.42
C ASN A 108 0.41 -24.11 -2.91
N GLY A 109 0.07 -25.28 -3.46
CA GLY A 109 -0.50 -26.38 -2.68
C GLY A 109 -1.95 -26.25 -2.23
N ALA A 110 -2.78 -25.48 -2.93
CA ALA A 110 -4.22 -25.53 -2.73
C ALA A 110 -4.82 -26.81 -3.35
N LEU A 111 -5.84 -27.39 -2.70
CA LEU A 111 -6.59 -28.56 -3.20
C LEU A 111 -7.17 -28.34 -4.61
N VAL A 112 -7.51 -27.09 -4.92
CA VAL A 112 -7.95 -26.60 -6.23
C VAL A 112 -7.10 -25.38 -6.60
N LYS A 113 -6.62 -25.30 -7.84
CA LYS A 113 -5.79 -24.20 -8.35
C LYS A 113 -6.53 -22.86 -8.32
N ASP A 114 -6.14 -21.98 -7.39
CA ASP A 114 -6.53 -20.57 -7.37
C ASP A 114 -5.54 -19.76 -8.22
N TYR A 115 -6.04 -18.85 -9.04
CA TYR A 115 -5.23 -18.01 -9.93
C TYR A 115 -5.34 -16.55 -9.52
N GLU A 116 -4.30 -15.76 -9.80
CA GLU A 116 -4.23 -14.37 -9.37
C GLU A 116 -5.34 -13.51 -10.01
N GLY A 117 -5.85 -12.53 -9.27
CA GLY A 117 -6.93 -11.65 -9.73
C GLY A 117 -6.52 -10.73 -10.89
N SER A 118 -7.50 -10.12 -11.55
CA SER A 118 -7.33 -9.25 -12.74
C SER A 118 -6.32 -8.10 -12.59
N GLN A 119 -5.94 -7.72 -11.35
CA GLN A 119 -4.92 -6.71 -11.06
C GLN A 119 -3.47 -7.20 -11.30
N LYS A 120 -3.27 -8.51 -11.49
CA LYS A 120 -1.99 -9.14 -11.86
C LYS A 120 -2.10 -9.92 -13.18
N GLU A 121 -3.11 -9.60 -13.99
CA GLU A 121 -3.17 -10.03 -15.39
C GLU A 121 -2.04 -9.34 -16.16
N PHE A 122 -1.31 -10.10 -16.98
CA PHE A 122 -0.22 -9.57 -17.80
C PHE A 122 -0.20 -10.22 -19.19
N GLU A 123 0.43 -9.55 -20.14
CA GLU A 123 0.50 -10.02 -21.53
C GLU A 123 1.80 -10.77 -21.84
N GLN A 124 1.68 -11.83 -22.64
CA GLN A 124 2.79 -12.61 -23.19
C GLN A 124 2.58 -12.81 -24.69
N ALA A 125 3.64 -12.74 -25.50
CA ALA A 125 3.58 -13.07 -26.93
C ALA A 125 3.19 -14.54 -27.14
N VAL A 126 2.27 -14.85 -28.05
CA VAL A 126 1.76 -16.23 -28.29
C VAL A 126 2.88 -17.25 -28.51
N GLN A 127 3.88 -16.92 -29.33
CA GLN A 127 5.01 -17.80 -29.63
C GLN A 127 5.95 -18.07 -28.43
N MET A 128 5.75 -17.38 -27.30
CA MET A 128 6.49 -17.59 -26.04
C MET A 128 5.65 -18.29 -24.96
N VAL A 129 4.44 -18.74 -25.29
CA VAL A 129 3.58 -19.54 -24.40
C VAL A 129 3.72 -21.02 -24.76
N LEU A 130 4.02 -21.85 -23.76
CA LEU A 130 4.01 -23.30 -23.92
C LEU A 130 2.64 -23.84 -23.44
N PRO A 131 2.00 -24.77 -24.15
CA PRO A 131 0.73 -25.35 -23.70
C PRO A 131 0.95 -26.29 -22.49
N GLU A 132 2.01 -27.09 -22.53
CA GLU A 132 2.30 -28.17 -21.57
C GLU A 132 3.82 -28.24 -21.28
N VAL A 133 4.18 -28.90 -20.18
CA VAL A 133 5.57 -29.11 -19.72
C VAL A 133 5.72 -30.56 -19.24
N ILE A 134 6.83 -31.21 -19.61
CA ILE A 134 7.08 -32.64 -19.35
C ILE A 134 7.13 -32.99 -17.85
N SER A 135 7.61 -32.06 -17.02
CA SER A 135 7.71 -32.21 -15.57
C SER A 135 6.97 -31.08 -14.89
N GLU A 136 5.80 -31.40 -14.33
CA GLU A 136 5.02 -30.46 -13.52
C GLU A 136 5.55 -30.41 -12.08
N ASP A 137 5.50 -29.23 -11.46
CA ASP A 137 5.94 -29.06 -10.07
C ASP A 137 4.92 -29.69 -9.10
N PRO A 138 5.31 -30.70 -8.31
CA PRO A 138 4.39 -31.48 -7.46
C PRO A 138 3.73 -30.65 -6.35
N ARG A 139 4.18 -29.40 -6.12
CA ARG A 139 3.55 -28.45 -5.19
C ARG A 139 2.28 -27.80 -5.74
N PHE A 140 1.97 -28.01 -7.03
CA PHE A 140 0.81 -27.42 -7.71
C PHE A 140 -0.14 -28.46 -8.30
N ILE A 141 0.16 -29.76 -8.19
CA ILE A 141 -0.78 -30.82 -8.59
C ILE A 141 -2.03 -30.75 -7.69
N GLU A 142 -3.21 -30.69 -8.31
CA GLU A 142 -4.50 -30.66 -7.59
C GLU A 142 -4.73 -31.98 -6.85
N LYS A 143 -5.43 -31.91 -5.72
CA LYS A 143 -5.71 -33.06 -4.86
C LYS A 143 -7.10 -32.94 -4.29
N ASP A 144 -7.85 -34.04 -4.34
CA ASP A 144 -9.13 -34.13 -3.65
C ASP A 144 -9.00 -33.83 -2.16
N ALA A 145 -10.07 -33.32 -1.56
CA ALA A 145 -10.07 -32.97 -0.15
C ALA A 145 -9.93 -34.25 0.71
N PRO A 146 -8.84 -34.41 1.49
CA PRO A 146 -8.70 -35.58 2.35
C PRO A 146 -9.79 -35.61 3.43
N PRO A 147 -10.11 -36.80 3.98
CA PRO A 147 -11.05 -36.90 5.09
C PRO A 147 -10.55 -36.10 6.30
N LEU A 148 -11.48 -35.56 7.09
CA LEU A 148 -11.15 -34.71 8.24
C LEU A 148 -10.20 -35.40 9.24
N SER A 149 -10.28 -36.73 9.37
CA SER A 149 -9.41 -37.54 10.23
C SER A 149 -7.94 -37.56 9.79
N GLU A 150 -7.67 -37.40 8.50
CA GLU A 150 -6.32 -37.30 7.92
C GLU A 150 -5.84 -35.84 7.87
N GLU A 151 -6.72 -34.88 7.55
CA GLU A 151 -6.39 -33.45 7.58
C GLU A 151 -6.13 -32.96 9.02
N PHE A 152 -6.90 -33.47 9.98
CA PHE A 152 -6.89 -33.09 11.40
C PHE A 152 -6.96 -34.34 12.31
N PRO A 153 -5.87 -35.12 12.42
CA PRO A 153 -5.77 -36.18 13.42
C PRO A 153 -5.79 -35.61 14.85
N SER A 154 -6.19 -36.44 15.82
CA SER A 154 -6.16 -36.07 17.24
C SER A 154 -4.73 -35.65 17.65
N GLY A 155 -4.64 -34.66 18.53
CA GLY A 155 -3.38 -34.03 18.94
C GLY A 155 -2.91 -32.87 18.04
N THR A 156 -3.53 -32.64 16.87
CA THR A 156 -3.13 -31.55 15.95
C THR A 156 -3.31 -30.17 16.59
N LYS A 157 -2.25 -29.33 16.56
CA LYS A 157 -2.28 -27.92 16.96
C LYS A 157 -3.05 -27.08 15.92
N VAL A 158 -3.99 -26.26 16.37
CA VAL A 158 -4.83 -25.41 15.52
C VAL A 158 -5.16 -24.07 16.18
N PHE A 159 -5.56 -23.08 15.39
CA PHE A 159 -6.19 -21.85 15.88
C PHE A 159 -7.69 -21.86 15.57
N PHE A 160 -8.49 -21.34 16.49
CA PHE A 160 -9.93 -21.22 16.34
C PHE A 160 -10.33 -19.91 15.67
N LEU A 161 -11.35 -19.95 14.80
CA LEU A 161 -11.84 -18.79 14.03
C LEU A 161 -13.31 -18.43 14.32
N GLY A 162 -13.92 -19.02 15.35
CA GLY A 162 -15.28 -18.67 15.79
C GLY A 162 -15.35 -17.40 16.66
N ASP A 163 -16.49 -16.72 16.63
CA ASP A 163 -16.75 -15.39 17.23
C ASP A 163 -16.32 -15.24 18.71
N HIS A 164 -16.49 -16.32 19.48
CA HIS A 164 -16.27 -16.30 20.93
C HIS A 164 -14.80 -16.39 21.35
N ALA A 165 -13.94 -17.02 20.53
CA ALA A 165 -12.54 -17.31 20.88
C ALA A 165 -11.59 -17.18 19.67
N TYR A 166 -11.83 -16.17 18.82
CA TYR A 166 -11.07 -15.95 17.59
C TYR A 166 -9.56 -15.78 17.85
N GLY A 167 -8.74 -16.56 17.15
CA GLY A 167 -7.28 -16.56 17.25
C GLY A 167 -6.72 -17.26 18.49
N VAL A 168 -7.57 -17.89 19.32
CA VAL A 168 -7.12 -18.74 20.44
C VAL A 168 -6.50 -20.02 19.89
N ALA A 169 -5.35 -20.40 20.44
CA ALA A 169 -4.69 -21.67 20.17
C ALA A 169 -5.40 -22.83 20.88
N GLY A 170 -5.46 -23.97 20.20
CA GLY A 170 -6.09 -25.18 20.71
C GLY A 170 -5.54 -26.46 20.06
N GLN A 171 -6.08 -27.58 20.51
CA GLN A 171 -5.68 -28.91 20.07
C GLN A 171 -6.92 -29.73 19.68
N VAL A 172 -6.85 -30.40 18.52
CA VAL A 172 -7.90 -31.35 18.10
C VAL A 172 -7.94 -32.51 19.08
N SER A 173 -9.08 -32.72 19.74
CA SER A 173 -9.28 -33.83 20.68
C SER A 173 -9.84 -35.06 19.97
N GLU A 174 -10.83 -34.85 19.10
CA GLU A 174 -11.59 -35.90 18.42
C GLU A 174 -12.11 -35.34 17.09
N THR A 175 -12.21 -36.20 16.08
CA THR A 175 -12.61 -35.84 14.72
C THR A 175 -13.72 -36.75 14.22
N THR A 176 -14.91 -36.18 14.01
CA THR A 176 -16.05 -36.83 13.35
C THR A 176 -16.00 -36.53 11.84
N GLU A 177 -16.67 -37.32 11.00
CA GLU A 177 -16.72 -37.17 9.52
C GLU A 177 -16.87 -35.72 9.02
N LYS A 178 -17.69 -34.92 9.71
CA LYS A 178 -18.11 -33.57 9.27
C LYS A 178 -17.70 -32.46 10.24
N THR A 179 -17.24 -32.80 11.45
CA THR A 179 -17.03 -31.85 12.55
C THR A 179 -15.87 -32.24 13.45
N LEU A 180 -15.18 -31.23 13.97
CA LEU A 180 -14.07 -31.36 14.91
C LEU A 180 -14.51 -31.05 16.34
N SER A 181 -13.91 -31.73 17.31
CA SER A 181 -13.94 -31.38 18.73
C SER A 181 -12.57 -30.86 19.14
N VAL A 182 -12.47 -29.59 19.53
CA VAL A 182 -11.19 -28.92 19.83
C VAL A 182 -11.16 -28.46 21.28
N MET A 183 -10.05 -28.75 21.96
CA MET A 183 -9.74 -28.19 23.28
C MET A 183 -9.06 -26.83 23.09
N LEU A 184 -9.70 -25.76 23.56
CA LEU A 184 -9.20 -24.38 23.52
C LEU A 184 -8.65 -23.98 24.88
N ALA A 185 -7.58 -23.18 24.91
CA ALA A 185 -7.02 -22.58 26.11
C ALA A 185 -7.11 -21.05 26.01
N PHE A 186 -8.16 -20.45 26.58
CA PHE A 186 -8.45 -19.02 26.46
C PHE A 186 -8.34 -18.31 27.82
N SER A 187 -7.86 -17.06 27.83
CA SER A 187 -8.13 -16.15 28.95
C SER A 187 -9.37 -15.29 28.63
N PRO A 188 -10.33 -15.11 29.57
CA PRO A 188 -11.50 -14.26 29.35
C PRO A 188 -11.16 -12.78 29.04
N ASP A 189 -10.07 -12.27 29.63
CA ASP A 189 -9.77 -10.84 29.68
C ASP A 189 -9.08 -10.32 28.41
N GLU A 190 -8.66 -11.21 27.50
CA GLU A 190 -7.90 -10.88 26.27
C GLU A 190 -8.57 -9.81 25.41
N LYS A 191 -9.91 -9.75 25.38
CA LYS A 191 -10.64 -8.72 24.63
C LYS A 191 -10.42 -7.32 25.23
N ALA A 192 -10.51 -7.19 26.56
CA ALA A 192 -10.30 -5.93 27.28
C ALA A 192 -8.82 -5.50 27.31
N GLU A 193 -7.88 -6.45 27.28
CA GLU A 193 -6.45 -6.16 27.08
C GLU A 193 -6.17 -5.58 25.69
N ASN A 194 -6.72 -6.21 24.64
CA ASN A 194 -6.49 -5.79 23.26
C ASN A 194 -7.00 -4.37 22.97
N GLU A 195 -8.02 -3.89 23.70
CA GLU A 195 -8.48 -2.51 23.64
C GLU A 195 -7.53 -1.51 24.33
N LYS A 196 -6.84 -1.91 25.39
CA LYS A 196 -5.85 -1.07 26.10
C LYS A 196 -4.58 -0.82 25.28
N PHE A 197 -4.12 -1.81 24.51
CA PHE A 197 -3.05 -1.59 23.53
C PHE A 197 -3.45 -0.58 22.45
N LYS A 198 -4.71 -0.62 22.02
CA LYS A 198 -5.27 0.27 20.99
C LYS A 198 -5.44 1.72 21.50
N SER A 199 -5.74 1.94 22.78
CA SER A 199 -5.86 3.29 23.34
C SER A 199 -4.53 4.03 23.46
N ILE A 200 -3.41 3.33 23.71
CA ILE A 200 -2.05 3.93 23.63
C ILE A 200 -1.82 4.56 22.24
N VAL A 201 -2.17 3.83 21.17
CA VAL A 201 -2.00 4.34 19.80
C VAL A 201 -3.01 5.44 19.46
N ALA A 202 -4.26 5.34 19.93
CA ALA A 202 -5.25 6.40 19.74
C ALA A 202 -4.78 7.76 20.29
N ASN A 203 -4.08 7.76 21.44
CA ASN A 203 -3.50 8.97 22.02
C ASN A 203 -2.42 9.61 21.12
N GLN A 204 -1.65 8.81 20.36
CA GLN A 204 -0.68 9.34 19.39
C GLN A 204 -1.32 9.82 18.08
N VAL A 205 -2.44 9.22 17.65
CA VAL A 205 -3.19 9.65 16.46
C VAL A 205 -3.81 11.06 16.67
N GLY A 206 -3.94 11.52 17.92
CA GLY A 206 -4.36 12.88 18.26
C GLY A 206 -3.40 14.01 17.86
N LEU A 207 -2.18 13.72 17.40
CA LEU A 207 -1.24 14.73 16.89
C LEU A 207 -1.84 15.51 15.70
N ARG A 208 -1.96 16.84 15.84
CA ARG A 208 -2.40 17.69 14.75
C ARG A 208 -1.23 17.94 13.80
N TYR A 209 -1.54 18.02 12.52
CA TYR A 209 -0.59 18.34 11.45
C TYR A 209 -1.12 19.52 10.65
N PHE A 210 -0.23 20.42 10.25
CA PHE A 210 -0.55 21.59 9.44
C PHE A 210 0.17 21.52 8.09
N PRO A 211 -0.49 21.92 6.98
CA PRO A 211 0.17 22.05 5.69
C PRO A 211 1.36 23.00 5.71
N SER A 212 2.39 22.70 4.91
CA SER A 212 3.64 23.47 4.85
C SER A 212 3.45 24.98 4.64
N PHE A 213 2.46 25.42 3.85
CA PHE A 213 2.16 26.84 3.67
C PHE A 213 1.69 27.50 4.97
N LYS A 214 0.74 26.87 5.69
CA LYS A 214 0.25 27.34 6.99
C LYS A 214 1.35 27.34 8.06
N VAL A 215 2.27 26.37 8.01
CA VAL A 215 3.44 26.32 8.89
C VAL A 215 4.39 27.49 8.61
N ALA A 216 4.62 27.81 7.33
CA ALA A 216 5.44 28.96 6.93
C ALA A 216 4.84 30.30 7.40
N GLU A 217 3.52 30.45 7.29
CA GLU A 217 2.75 31.58 7.85
C GLU A 217 2.88 31.67 9.38
N MET A 218 2.64 30.55 10.10
CA MET A 218 2.68 30.48 11.57
C MET A 218 4.06 30.76 12.20
N ILE A 219 5.13 30.67 11.41
CA ILE A 219 6.52 30.96 11.82
C ILE A 219 6.99 32.30 11.21
N GLY A 220 6.27 32.86 10.24
CA GLY A 220 6.67 34.07 9.51
C GLY A 220 7.98 33.86 8.73
N ILE A 221 7.99 32.90 7.80
CA ILE A 221 9.11 32.61 6.89
C ILE A 221 8.58 32.24 5.49
N SER A 222 9.41 32.32 4.46
CA SER A 222 9.00 31.85 3.11
C SER A 222 8.80 30.33 3.07
N SER A 223 7.91 29.85 2.19
CA SER A 223 7.68 28.41 1.97
C SER A 223 8.93 27.69 1.42
N LEU A 224 9.78 28.41 0.67
CA LEU A 224 11.08 27.92 0.21
C LEU A 224 12.08 27.79 1.38
N ALA A 225 12.15 28.77 2.28
CA ALA A 225 12.98 28.72 3.48
C ALA A 225 12.58 27.55 4.38
N LEU A 226 11.27 27.38 4.63
CA LEU A 226 10.74 26.21 5.35
C LEU A 226 11.13 24.90 4.63
N SER A 227 11.01 24.85 3.30
CA SER A 227 11.34 23.66 2.51
C SER A 227 12.82 23.28 2.60
N LYS A 228 13.74 24.26 2.52
CA LYS A 228 15.19 24.04 2.70
C LYS A 228 15.49 23.61 4.14
N ILE A 229 15.06 24.36 5.15
CA ILE A 229 15.47 24.13 6.56
C ILE A 229 14.86 22.87 7.21
N THR A 230 13.70 22.40 6.75
CA THR A 230 13.12 21.11 7.17
C THR A 230 13.70 19.90 6.43
N SER A 231 14.52 20.14 5.41
CA SER A 231 15.28 19.09 4.70
C SER A 231 16.73 19.05 5.20
N SER A 232 17.63 18.38 4.46
CA SER A 232 19.06 18.44 4.72
C SER A 232 19.64 19.72 4.07
N PHE A 233 19.76 20.77 4.87
CA PHE A 233 20.39 22.03 4.47
C PHE A 233 21.89 21.98 4.78
N MET A 234 22.70 21.83 3.74
CA MET A 234 24.16 21.77 3.83
C MET A 234 24.77 23.16 3.65
N ILE A 235 25.77 23.48 4.46
CA ILE A 235 26.59 24.68 4.33
C ILE A 235 28.06 24.31 4.16
N LEU A 236 28.84 25.15 3.48
CA LEU A 236 30.29 25.06 3.45
C LEU A 236 30.88 25.80 4.65
N ALA A 237 31.53 25.08 5.55
CA ALA A 237 32.31 25.69 6.62
C ALA A 237 33.64 26.28 6.07
N PRO A 238 34.32 27.19 6.80
CA PRO A 238 35.54 27.86 6.31
C PRO A 238 36.72 26.92 6.02
N ASP A 239 36.71 25.72 6.62
CA ASP A 239 37.66 24.62 6.36
C ASP A 239 37.35 23.84 5.06
N GLY A 240 36.31 24.23 4.32
CA GLY A 240 35.83 23.54 3.12
C GLY A 240 34.97 22.30 3.42
N SER A 241 34.72 21.96 4.69
CA SER A 241 33.88 20.84 5.08
C SER A 241 32.39 21.15 4.85
N LYS A 242 31.60 20.09 4.64
CA LYS A 242 30.14 20.20 4.44
C LYS A 242 29.43 19.85 5.74
N VAL A 243 28.73 20.82 6.32
CA VAL A 243 28.01 20.66 7.59
C VAL A 243 26.50 20.70 7.33
N ASN A 244 25.79 19.66 7.77
CA ASN A 244 24.32 19.67 7.76
C ASN A 244 23.81 20.51 8.94
N VAL A 245 23.06 21.55 8.60
CA VAL A 245 22.44 22.52 9.52
C VAL A 245 20.90 22.44 9.44
N GLY A 246 20.34 21.73 8.46
CA GLY A 246 18.91 21.50 8.36
C GLY A 246 18.36 20.49 9.36
N LEU A 247 17.13 20.74 9.84
CA LEU A 247 16.42 19.88 10.79
C LEU A 247 16.12 18.48 10.23
N SER A 248 16.28 18.26 8.91
CA SER A 248 16.30 16.93 8.29
C SER A 248 15.03 16.08 8.55
N LEU A 249 13.89 16.74 8.76
CA LEU A 249 12.59 16.13 9.03
C LEU A 249 11.98 15.47 7.79
N LYS A 250 12.31 15.96 6.58
CA LYS A 250 11.81 15.44 5.31
C LYS A 250 12.91 15.17 4.27
N PHE A 251 12.76 14.10 3.48
CA PHE A 251 13.68 13.76 2.40
C PHE A 251 12.92 13.41 1.11
N GLU A 252 12.60 14.44 0.32
CA GLU A 252 11.89 14.32 -0.97
C GLU A 252 12.55 13.30 -1.91
N ALA A 253 13.84 13.49 -2.23
CA ALA A 253 14.59 12.67 -3.18
C ALA A 253 14.84 11.21 -2.71
N LYS A 254 14.71 10.94 -1.41
CA LYS A 254 14.81 9.58 -0.84
C LYS A 254 13.45 8.96 -0.50
N SER A 255 12.35 9.71 -0.65
CA SER A 255 11.01 9.35 -0.15
C SER A 255 11.02 8.89 1.33
N LEU A 256 11.62 9.70 2.23
CA LEU A 256 11.59 9.45 3.68
C LEU A 256 10.90 10.59 4.45
N LYS A 257 10.22 10.23 5.54
CA LYS A 257 9.58 11.10 6.54
C LYS A 257 10.15 10.79 7.93
N VAL A 258 10.31 11.81 8.78
CA VAL A 258 10.54 11.58 10.22
C VAL A 258 9.21 11.43 10.95
N ILE A 259 9.04 10.33 11.69
CA ILE A 259 7.85 9.98 12.48
C ILE A 259 7.53 11.09 13.49
N SER A 260 6.26 11.34 13.78
CA SER A 260 5.78 12.36 14.75
C SER A 260 6.14 13.82 14.46
N TYR A 261 6.99 14.11 13.47
CA TYR A 261 7.38 15.45 13.04
C TYR A 261 6.83 15.81 11.65
N SER A 262 6.75 14.85 10.72
CA SER A 262 6.41 15.11 9.32
C SER A 262 5.54 14.01 8.70
N ARG A 263 4.72 14.40 7.72
CA ARG A 263 4.06 13.47 6.78
C ARG A 263 3.91 14.15 5.41
N LYS A 264 3.57 13.37 4.38
CA LYS A 264 3.28 13.90 3.04
C LYS A 264 1.96 13.34 2.53
N ASN A 265 1.02 14.24 2.26
CA ASN A 265 -0.17 13.94 1.47
C ASN A 265 0.19 14.09 -0.02
N ASP A 266 -0.64 13.58 -0.93
CA ASP A 266 -0.36 13.52 -2.39
C ASP A 266 0.16 14.83 -3.02
N ARG A 267 -0.19 15.98 -2.44
CA ARG A 267 0.12 17.33 -2.97
C ARG A 267 1.15 18.12 -2.16
N PHE A 268 1.33 17.86 -0.87
CA PHE A 268 2.18 18.69 -0.01
C PHE A 268 2.63 17.97 1.28
N TRP A 269 3.74 18.46 1.84
CA TRP A 269 4.22 18.11 3.16
C TRP A 269 3.37 18.77 4.26
N GLU A 270 3.16 18.05 5.35
CA GLU A 270 2.55 18.54 6.58
C GLU A 270 3.47 18.28 7.77
N PHE A 271 3.46 19.19 8.74
CA PHE A 271 4.30 19.10 9.94
C PHE A 271 3.43 19.13 11.20
N SER A 272 3.85 18.41 12.24
CA SER A 272 3.11 18.33 13.51
C SER A 272 3.33 19.56 14.41
N ASP A 273 2.53 19.69 15.46
CA ASP A 273 2.76 20.69 16.53
C ASP A 273 4.22 20.66 17.05
N LYS A 274 4.76 19.46 17.34
CA LYS A 274 6.16 19.25 17.78
C LYS A 274 7.18 19.82 16.79
N ALA A 275 6.93 19.67 15.48
CA ALA A 275 7.81 20.22 14.45
C ALA A 275 7.71 21.75 14.35
N VAL A 276 6.52 22.33 14.58
CA VAL A 276 6.34 23.79 14.65
C VAL A 276 7.04 24.38 15.87
N GLU A 277 7.01 23.71 17.03
CA GLU A 277 7.74 24.11 18.24
C GLU A 277 9.26 24.03 18.07
N LEU A 278 9.77 22.95 17.45
CA LEU A 278 11.18 22.81 17.10
C LEU A 278 11.63 23.91 16.13
N LEU A 279 10.82 24.22 15.10
CA LEU A 279 11.10 25.32 14.16
C LEU A 279 11.08 26.70 14.82
N LYS A 280 10.15 26.95 15.76
CA LYS A 280 10.08 28.22 16.51
C LYS A 280 11.31 28.42 17.39
N SER A 281 11.66 27.43 18.20
CA SER A 281 12.85 27.49 19.07
C SER A 281 14.14 27.60 18.26
N TYR A 282 14.23 26.94 17.10
CA TYR A 282 15.38 27.07 16.20
C TYR A 282 15.48 28.48 15.57
N LYS A 283 14.35 29.08 15.17
CA LYS A 283 14.31 30.48 14.67
C LYS A 283 14.67 31.51 15.75
N GLN A 284 14.32 31.24 17.01
CA GLN A 284 14.71 32.07 18.15
C GLN A 284 16.20 31.97 18.46
N ALA A 285 16.78 30.77 18.39
CA ALA A 285 18.20 30.55 18.67
C ALA A 285 19.14 31.09 17.57
N PHE A 286 18.78 30.91 16.28
CA PHE A 286 19.68 31.23 15.15
C PHE A 286 18.96 31.99 14.02
N PRO A 287 18.49 33.23 14.25
CA PRO A 287 17.73 34.00 13.27
C PRO A 287 18.50 34.30 11.97
N GLU A 288 19.83 34.43 12.03
CA GLU A 288 20.70 34.70 10.86
C GLU A 288 20.53 33.63 9.75
N ILE A 289 20.42 32.36 10.14
CA ILE A 289 20.21 31.22 9.22
C ILE A 289 18.89 31.38 8.46
N PHE A 290 17.84 31.82 9.16
CA PHE A 290 16.53 32.07 8.55
C PHE A 290 16.55 33.31 7.67
N GLN A 291 17.31 34.36 8.00
CA GLN A 291 17.48 35.53 7.15
C GLN A 291 18.18 35.18 5.83
N ALA A 292 19.29 34.43 5.88
CA ALA A 292 20.01 33.97 4.69
C ALA A 292 19.13 33.13 3.73
N LEU A 293 18.15 32.40 4.27
CA LEU A 293 17.18 31.61 3.49
C LEU A 293 16.07 32.41 2.80
N HIS A 294 15.95 33.73 3.02
CA HIS A 294 15.00 34.59 2.30
C HIS A 294 15.55 35.16 0.99
N GLY A 295 16.87 35.16 0.79
CA GLY A 295 17.49 35.60 -0.46
C GLY A 295 17.32 34.58 -1.61
N PRO A 296 17.72 34.96 -2.85
CA PRO A 296 17.85 34.03 -3.98
C PRO A 296 19.02 33.06 -3.73
N GLY A 297 18.77 32.08 -2.85
CA GLY A 297 19.81 31.28 -2.20
C GLY A 297 20.38 30.16 -3.06
N ASN A 298 21.68 30.26 -3.34
CA ASN A 298 22.55 29.20 -3.83
C ASN A 298 22.34 27.89 -3.02
N ASP A 299 22.53 26.72 -3.61
CA ASP A 299 22.09 25.46 -2.98
C ASP A 299 22.98 24.96 -1.83
N MET A 300 24.19 25.49 -1.70
CA MET A 300 25.11 25.20 -0.59
C MET A 300 25.91 26.47 -0.23
N PRO A 301 25.33 27.41 0.54
CA PRO A 301 25.99 28.66 0.90
C PRO A 301 27.16 28.46 1.87
N SER A 302 28.11 29.40 1.85
CA SER A 302 29.25 29.43 2.76
C SER A 302 28.85 29.96 4.14
N ALA A 303 29.46 29.46 5.20
CA ALA A 303 29.20 29.91 6.58
C ALA A 303 29.42 31.43 6.74
N SER A 304 30.45 31.99 6.09
CA SER A 304 30.73 33.43 6.05
C SER A 304 29.71 34.28 5.27
N SER A 305 28.81 33.65 4.50
CA SER A 305 27.68 34.33 3.84
C SER A 305 26.35 34.20 4.60
N ILE A 306 26.34 33.46 5.71
CA ILE A 306 25.19 33.28 6.61
C ILE A 306 25.43 34.02 7.92
N PHE A 307 26.58 33.77 8.54
CA PHE A 307 26.99 34.37 9.81
C PHE A 307 27.88 35.57 9.51
N SER A 308 27.31 36.77 9.55
CA SER A 308 28.03 38.04 9.34
C SER A 308 28.94 38.45 10.51
N GLY A 309 28.91 37.70 11.61
CA GLY A 309 29.78 37.91 12.77
C GLY A 309 31.24 37.46 12.56
N SER A 310 32.14 37.99 13.40
CA SER A 310 33.60 37.82 13.29
C SER A 310 34.13 36.37 13.40
N ARG A 311 33.30 35.38 13.76
CA ARG A 311 33.71 33.97 14.01
C ARG A 311 32.70 32.94 13.47
N PRO A 312 32.52 32.81 12.14
CA PRO A 312 31.53 31.90 11.56
C PRO A 312 31.74 30.42 11.94
N GLU A 313 32.98 29.99 12.22
CA GLU A 313 33.24 28.63 12.71
C GLU A 313 32.59 28.30 14.04
N LEU A 314 32.53 29.26 14.98
CA LEU A 314 31.97 29.01 16.31
C LEU A 314 30.45 28.88 16.22
N ALA A 315 29.79 29.77 15.48
CA ALA A 315 28.36 29.68 15.21
C ALA A 315 27.97 28.33 14.57
N VAL A 316 28.75 27.81 13.61
CA VAL A 316 28.51 26.48 13.03
C VAL A 316 28.70 25.34 14.05
N LYS A 317 29.65 25.46 14.98
CA LYS A 317 29.87 24.49 16.07
C LYS A 317 28.73 24.57 17.12
N GLU A 318 28.26 25.77 17.46
CA GLU A 318 27.14 26.03 18.38
C GLU A 318 25.81 25.49 17.81
N VAL A 319 25.50 25.76 16.54
CA VAL A 319 24.34 25.22 15.84
C VAL A 319 24.38 23.68 15.82
N LYS A 320 25.56 23.10 15.54
CA LYS A 320 25.76 21.64 15.57
C LYS A 320 25.58 21.06 16.98
N ALA A 321 25.99 21.78 18.03
CA ALA A 321 25.77 21.39 19.42
C ALA A 321 24.26 21.45 19.76
N TRP A 322 23.58 22.55 19.47
CA TRP A 322 22.13 22.72 19.70
C TRP A 322 21.29 21.66 18.98
N LEU A 323 21.60 21.34 17.71
CA LEU A 323 20.94 20.27 16.96
C LEU A 323 21.17 18.87 17.57
N SER A 324 22.25 18.70 18.35
CA SER A 324 22.53 17.45 19.09
C SER A 324 21.79 17.46 20.44
N GLU A 325 21.81 18.58 21.17
CA GLU A 325 21.09 18.80 22.43
C GLU A 325 19.57 18.60 22.29
N LYS A 326 18.99 19.07 21.17
CA LYS A 326 17.56 18.87 20.85
C LYS A 326 17.24 17.51 20.23
N GLY A 327 18.18 16.55 20.22
CA GLY A 327 17.96 15.19 19.73
C GLY A 327 17.63 15.09 18.23
N VAL A 328 17.86 16.14 17.43
CA VAL A 328 17.47 16.19 16.00
C VAL A 328 18.24 15.15 15.17
N ARG A 329 19.38 14.69 15.69
CA ARG A 329 20.23 13.64 15.11
C ARG A 329 19.72 12.23 15.38
N ASP A 330 18.90 12.05 16.42
CA ASP A 330 18.39 10.75 16.88
C ASP A 330 17.00 10.46 16.27
N LEU A 331 16.51 11.36 15.41
CA LEU A 331 15.24 11.26 14.71
C LEU A 331 15.32 10.24 13.56
N GLU A 332 14.61 9.11 13.71
CA GLU A 332 14.55 8.07 12.68
C GLU A 332 13.82 8.55 11.41
N ALA A 333 14.50 8.44 10.26
CA ALA A 333 13.97 8.78 8.94
C ALA A 333 13.44 7.52 8.23
N VAL A 334 12.13 7.34 8.23
CA VAL A 334 11.42 6.14 7.75
C VAL A 334 10.83 6.36 6.36
N SER A 335 10.65 5.28 5.60
CA SER A 335 9.99 5.29 4.28
C SER A 335 8.64 6.01 4.31
N LEU A 336 8.39 6.87 3.33
CA LEU A 336 7.15 7.65 3.21
C LEU A 336 5.90 6.76 3.20
N TYR A 337 6.00 5.59 2.58
CA TYR A 337 4.90 4.64 2.36
C TYR A 337 4.67 3.70 3.55
N CYS A 338 5.57 3.69 4.52
CA CYS A 338 5.46 2.87 5.73
C CYS A 338 4.90 3.71 6.87
N ASP A 339 3.97 3.17 7.64
CA ASP A 339 3.45 3.82 8.85
C ASP A 339 3.97 3.07 10.06
N GLN A 340 4.50 3.79 11.05
CA GLN A 340 5.22 3.23 12.20
C GLN A 340 5.01 4.12 13.44
N LEU A 341 5.07 3.51 14.62
CA LEU A 341 4.93 4.20 15.92
C LEU A 341 6.24 4.85 16.37
N ASP A 342 6.11 5.89 17.21
CA ASP A 342 7.23 6.53 17.90
C ASP A 342 7.81 5.64 19.01
N LYS A 343 9.13 5.74 19.27
CA LYS A 343 9.87 4.97 20.28
C LYS A 343 9.26 5.10 21.68
N SER A 344 8.64 6.24 21.98
CA SER A 344 7.83 6.47 23.19
C SER A 344 6.71 5.43 23.35
N ALA A 345 5.76 5.37 22.41
CA ALA A 345 4.64 4.42 22.47
C ALA A 345 5.09 2.96 22.31
N VAL A 346 6.17 2.67 21.58
CA VAL A 346 6.72 1.30 21.54
C VAL A 346 7.19 0.88 22.94
N THR A 347 7.84 1.78 23.68
CA THR A 347 8.28 1.54 25.06
C THR A 347 7.08 1.34 26.00
N ASP A 348 6.00 2.11 25.84
CA ASP A 348 4.80 2.00 26.67
C ASP A 348 3.96 0.74 26.34
N ILE A 349 3.93 0.32 25.07
CA ILE A 349 3.36 -0.97 24.64
C ILE A 349 4.11 -2.14 25.27
N VAL A 350 5.44 -2.07 25.38
CA VAL A 350 6.23 -3.12 26.05
C VAL A 350 5.91 -3.19 27.54
N LYS A 351 5.92 -2.06 28.26
CA LYS A 351 5.54 -2.01 29.69
C LYS A 351 4.17 -2.66 29.94
N LEU A 352 3.17 -2.30 29.12
CA LEU A 352 1.81 -2.80 29.27
C LEU A 352 1.68 -4.29 28.89
N ALA A 353 2.50 -4.79 27.96
CA ALA A 353 2.60 -6.22 27.68
C ALA A 353 3.27 -7.00 28.82
N ASP A 354 4.32 -6.44 29.42
CA ASP A 354 5.01 -7.04 30.56
C ASP A 354 4.11 -7.09 31.80
N GLU A 355 3.40 -6.00 32.11
CA GLU A 355 2.37 -5.94 33.15
C GLU A 355 1.29 -7.03 32.99
N PHE A 356 0.80 -7.30 31.77
CA PHE A 356 -0.16 -8.38 31.54
C PHE A 356 0.48 -9.77 31.59
N THR A 357 1.77 -9.89 31.26
CA THR A 357 2.50 -11.16 31.30
C THR A 357 2.76 -11.57 32.76
N GLU A 358 3.13 -10.64 33.63
CA GLU A 358 3.26 -10.85 35.07
C GLU A 358 1.92 -11.23 35.74
N LYS A 359 0.82 -10.59 35.31
CA LYS A 359 -0.54 -10.88 35.83
C LYS A 359 -1.10 -12.23 35.33
N LYS A 360 -0.52 -12.82 34.27
CA LYS A 360 -0.97 -14.10 33.67
C LYS A 360 -0.25 -15.32 34.25
N GLY A 361 -0.61 -15.66 35.48
CA GLY A 361 -0.34 -17.00 36.01
C GLY A 361 -1.01 -18.11 35.18
N PRO A 362 -0.57 -19.38 35.31
CA PRO A 362 -1.14 -20.52 34.56
C PRO A 362 -2.63 -20.76 34.86
N SER A 363 -3.13 -20.27 36.00
CA SER A 363 -4.54 -20.28 36.40
C SER A 363 -5.44 -19.33 35.59
N SER A 364 -4.87 -18.38 34.82
CA SER A 364 -5.65 -17.45 33.98
C SER A 364 -6.24 -18.12 32.73
N TYR A 365 -5.67 -19.24 32.29
CA TYR A 365 -6.08 -19.95 31.07
C TYR A 365 -7.15 -21.00 31.38
N LYS A 366 -8.39 -20.74 30.94
CA LYS A 366 -9.50 -21.67 31.04
C LYS A 366 -9.45 -22.64 29.86
N LYS A 367 -9.45 -23.95 30.17
CA LYS A 367 -9.58 -25.01 29.16
C LYS A 367 -11.06 -25.30 28.90
N ALA A 368 -11.47 -25.28 27.64
CA ALA A 368 -12.82 -25.66 27.23
C ALA A 368 -12.77 -26.58 26.00
N ILE A 369 -13.58 -27.65 26.00
CA ILE A 369 -13.76 -28.52 24.83
C ILE A 369 -14.99 -28.06 24.08
N VAL A 370 -14.80 -27.55 22.87
CA VAL A 370 -15.88 -27.13 21.97
C VAL A 370 -16.07 -28.22 20.92
N LYS A 371 -17.28 -28.80 20.86
CA LYS A 371 -17.66 -29.87 19.93
C LYS A 371 -18.41 -29.30 18.71
N GLY A 372 -18.50 -30.07 17.63
CA GLY A 372 -19.34 -29.74 16.47
C GLY A 372 -18.75 -28.67 15.53
N ILE A 373 -17.45 -28.38 15.63
CA ILE A 373 -16.81 -27.28 14.91
C ILE A 373 -16.66 -27.66 13.42
N PRO A 374 -17.16 -26.88 12.46
CA PRO A 374 -16.95 -27.15 11.03
C PRO A 374 -15.48 -26.91 10.64
N ARG A 375 -14.96 -27.63 9.64
CA ARG A 375 -13.57 -27.48 9.13
C ARG A 375 -13.16 -26.03 8.81
N GLN A 376 -14.13 -25.18 8.47
CA GLN A 376 -13.90 -23.77 8.16
C GLN A 376 -13.67 -22.90 9.42
N ALA A 377 -14.16 -23.27 10.60
CA ALA A 377 -13.92 -22.52 11.85
C ALA A 377 -12.59 -22.86 12.54
N VAL A 378 -11.74 -23.65 11.88
CA VAL A 378 -10.42 -24.08 12.36
C VAL A 378 -9.33 -23.67 11.35
N LEU A 379 -8.14 -23.34 11.84
CA LEU A 379 -6.98 -22.95 11.05
C LEU A 379 -5.74 -23.75 11.49
N LYS A 380 -5.21 -24.58 10.58
CA LYS A 380 -3.93 -25.28 10.78
C LYS A 380 -2.77 -24.30 10.58
N PRO A 381 -1.70 -24.34 11.38
CA PRO A 381 -0.54 -23.44 11.23
C PRO A 381 0.08 -23.40 9.83
N SER A 382 0.14 -24.55 9.16
CA SER A 382 0.61 -24.69 7.77
C SER A 382 -0.28 -24.02 6.73
N HIS A 383 -1.54 -23.69 7.06
CA HIS A 383 -2.51 -23.11 6.13
C HIS A 383 -2.47 -21.57 6.14
N SER A 384 -1.68 -20.98 7.03
CA SER A 384 -1.41 -19.53 7.14
C SER A 384 -1.11 -18.87 5.79
N VAL A 385 -0.06 -19.35 5.12
CA VAL A 385 0.51 -18.78 3.88
C VAL A 385 -0.53 -18.53 2.77
N TYR A 386 -1.49 -19.44 2.61
CA TYR A 386 -2.54 -19.33 1.59
C TYR A 386 -3.87 -18.76 2.11
N ARG A 387 -4.19 -18.94 3.40
CA ARG A 387 -5.49 -18.58 3.97
C ARG A 387 -5.52 -17.20 4.63
N LEU A 388 -4.40 -16.72 5.17
CA LEU A 388 -4.28 -15.43 5.87
C LEU A 388 -3.91 -14.26 4.94
N GLN A 389 -4.23 -14.39 3.65
CA GLN A 389 -3.91 -13.41 2.61
C GLN A 389 -4.88 -12.22 2.63
N ASN A 390 -4.41 -11.07 2.16
CA ASN A 390 -5.17 -9.81 2.08
C ASN A 390 -5.75 -9.31 3.42
N GLN A 391 -5.18 -9.73 4.56
CA GLN A 391 -5.51 -9.13 5.85
C GLN A 391 -5.17 -7.64 5.86
N THR A 392 -6.10 -6.85 6.40
CA THR A 392 -5.86 -5.46 6.79
C THR A 392 -5.30 -5.41 8.22
N PHE A 393 -4.35 -4.50 8.43
CA PHE A 393 -3.72 -4.21 9.72
C PHE A 393 -3.63 -2.69 9.89
N ALA A 394 -3.54 -2.23 11.14
CA ALA A 394 -3.14 -0.88 11.49
C ALA A 394 -2.19 -0.90 12.70
N LEU A 395 -1.53 0.22 12.97
CA LEU A 395 -0.73 0.41 14.18
C LEU A 395 -1.59 0.20 15.43
N GLY A 396 -1.05 -0.51 16.41
CA GLY A 396 -1.75 -0.89 17.64
C GLY A 396 -2.74 -2.05 17.51
N ASP A 397 -2.96 -2.60 16.31
CA ASP A 397 -3.69 -3.86 16.19
C ASP A 397 -2.88 -4.99 16.84
N ARG A 398 -3.58 -5.87 17.56
CA ARG A 398 -3.02 -7.04 18.24
C ARG A 398 -3.04 -8.24 17.32
N THR A 399 -2.00 -9.05 17.40
CA THR A 399 -1.75 -10.16 16.49
C THR A 399 -1.23 -11.39 17.23
N VAL A 400 -1.38 -12.56 16.61
CA VAL A 400 -0.77 -13.82 17.06
C VAL A 400 -0.02 -14.47 15.91
N MET A 401 1.17 -15.04 16.18
CA MET A 401 1.94 -15.80 15.20
C MET A 401 1.26 -17.15 14.93
N VAL A 402 0.85 -17.37 13.69
CA VAL A 402 0.10 -18.58 13.27
C VAL A 402 0.93 -19.54 12.43
N GLN A 403 1.95 -19.04 11.72
CA GLN A 403 2.83 -19.88 10.93
C GLN A 403 3.82 -20.65 11.82
N ASP A 404 3.93 -21.97 11.61
CA ASP A 404 4.82 -22.88 12.38
C ASP A 404 6.28 -22.86 11.90
N SER A 405 6.52 -22.27 10.72
CA SER A 405 7.86 -22.11 10.13
C SER A 405 8.30 -20.65 10.20
N GLY A 406 9.42 -20.38 10.88
CA GLY A 406 9.98 -19.04 11.00
C GLY A 406 10.91 -18.88 12.20
N SER A 407 11.22 -17.64 12.52
CA SER A 407 12.05 -17.24 13.67
C SER A 407 11.24 -16.93 14.93
N VAL A 408 9.94 -16.65 14.80
CA VAL A 408 9.02 -16.34 15.90
C VAL A 408 8.29 -17.63 16.34
N PRO A 409 8.21 -17.96 17.65
CA PRO A 409 7.51 -19.16 18.09
C PRO A 409 5.99 -19.12 17.84
N LEU A 410 5.42 -20.29 17.55
CA LEU A 410 3.98 -20.46 17.30
C LEU A 410 3.12 -20.01 18.49
N GLY A 411 2.07 -19.24 18.22
CA GLY A 411 1.07 -18.83 19.23
C GLY A 411 1.49 -17.67 20.12
N VAL A 412 2.69 -17.11 19.95
CA VAL A 412 3.12 -15.89 20.63
C VAL A 412 2.26 -14.71 20.14
N ARG A 413 1.81 -13.87 21.09
CA ARG A 413 1.02 -12.66 20.82
C ARG A 413 1.91 -11.42 20.79
N GLY A 414 1.50 -10.42 20.02
CA GLY A 414 2.26 -9.18 19.85
C GLY A 414 1.43 -8.05 19.24
N THR A 415 1.98 -6.84 19.26
CA THR A 415 1.33 -5.60 18.82
C THR A 415 2.03 -5.06 17.57
N VAL A 416 1.28 -4.68 16.54
CA VAL A 416 1.83 -4.09 15.32
C VAL A 416 2.33 -2.67 15.61
N VAL A 417 3.65 -2.48 15.50
CA VAL A 417 4.32 -1.17 15.68
C VAL A 417 4.75 -0.54 14.37
N GLY A 418 4.79 -1.30 13.28
CA GLY A 418 5.09 -0.81 11.94
C GLY A 418 4.43 -1.62 10.83
N ILE A 419 4.10 -0.93 9.73
CA ILE A 419 3.48 -1.49 8.53
C ILE A 419 4.30 -1.03 7.32
N ASN A 420 4.87 -1.99 6.61
CA ASN A 420 5.64 -1.80 5.39
C ASN A 420 4.92 -2.49 4.22
N ASN A 421 5.31 -2.18 2.98
CA ASN A 421 4.60 -2.65 1.76
C ASN A 421 4.45 -4.17 1.61
N LYS A 422 5.27 -4.97 2.33
CA LYS A 422 5.25 -6.45 2.31
C LYS A 422 5.48 -7.11 3.68
N SER A 423 5.70 -6.32 4.73
CA SER A 423 6.03 -6.83 6.07
C SER A 423 5.41 -5.99 7.17
N LEU A 424 5.21 -6.61 8.33
CA LEU A 424 4.74 -5.97 9.55
C LEU A 424 5.86 -6.02 10.57
N ASP A 425 6.15 -4.88 11.20
CA ASP A 425 7.06 -4.82 12.34
C ASP A 425 6.23 -4.99 13.61
N VAL A 426 6.45 -6.11 14.32
CA VAL A 426 5.67 -6.53 15.49
C VAL A 426 6.57 -6.61 16.70
N VAL A 427 6.07 -6.14 17.85
CA VAL A 427 6.70 -6.31 19.16
C VAL A 427 5.90 -7.33 19.95
N TRP A 428 6.58 -8.35 20.48
CA TRP A 428 5.96 -9.53 21.08
C TRP A 428 5.92 -9.47 22.61
N ASP A 429 4.89 -10.10 23.18
CA ASP A 429 4.62 -10.12 24.62
C ASP A 429 5.69 -10.91 25.41
N SER A 430 6.44 -11.79 24.74
CA SER A 430 7.50 -12.61 25.32
C SER A 430 8.81 -12.50 24.52
N PRO A 431 9.99 -12.46 25.17
CA PRO A 431 11.26 -12.45 24.49
C PRO A 431 11.59 -13.81 23.85
N PHE A 432 12.27 -13.80 22.70
CA PHE A 432 12.68 -15.00 21.96
C PHE A 432 14.02 -14.80 21.24
N MET A 433 14.79 -15.89 21.07
CA MET A 433 16.22 -15.83 20.69
C MET A 433 16.52 -15.15 19.34
N SER A 434 15.55 -15.10 18.42
CA SER A 434 15.69 -14.43 17.12
C SER A 434 15.08 -13.03 17.07
N GLY A 435 14.64 -12.49 18.21
CA GLY A 435 14.08 -11.15 18.30
C GLY A 435 15.14 -10.04 18.24
N THR A 436 14.83 -9.01 17.47
CA THR A 436 15.64 -7.79 17.27
C THR A 436 15.14 -6.64 18.15
N THR A 437 15.83 -5.50 18.10
CA THR A 437 15.38 -4.23 18.72
C THR A 437 14.56 -3.34 17.78
N LEU A 438 14.28 -3.78 16.55
CA LEU A 438 13.63 -3.00 15.47
C LEU A 438 14.27 -1.61 15.20
N GLY A 439 15.59 -1.50 15.40
CA GLY A 439 16.31 -0.22 15.30
C GLY A 439 16.39 0.54 16.62
N ASP A 440 16.65 -0.16 17.73
CA ASP A 440 16.65 0.39 19.09
C ASP A 440 15.32 1.07 19.49
N ARG A 441 14.19 0.50 19.05
CA ARG A 441 12.83 0.96 19.41
C ARG A 441 12.14 0.09 20.46
N CYS A 442 12.48 -1.19 20.52
CA CYS A 442 12.07 -2.11 21.58
C CYS A 442 13.31 -2.78 22.20
N PRO A 443 13.18 -3.39 23.39
CA PRO A 443 14.25 -4.18 23.99
C PRO A 443 14.74 -5.31 23.09
N VAL A 444 15.94 -5.82 23.39
CA VAL A 444 16.52 -6.99 22.71
C VAL A 444 15.58 -8.19 22.85
N TYR A 445 15.56 -9.06 21.85
CA TYR A 445 14.72 -10.27 21.81
C TYR A 445 13.19 -10.02 21.73
N ARG A 446 12.72 -8.79 21.54
CA ARG A 446 11.27 -8.46 21.53
C ARG A 446 10.64 -8.14 20.17
N GLY A 447 11.38 -7.69 19.17
CA GLY A 447 10.79 -7.18 17.92
C GLY A 447 11.19 -7.95 16.65
N SER A 448 10.29 -8.07 15.67
CA SER A 448 10.62 -8.66 14.36
C SER A 448 9.76 -8.14 13.21
N SER A 449 10.35 -8.04 12.03
CA SER A 449 9.63 -7.90 10.76
C SER A 449 9.16 -9.27 10.27
N ILE A 450 7.86 -9.43 10.00
CA ILE A 450 7.21 -10.68 9.53
C ILE A 450 6.35 -10.43 8.28
N GLU A 451 5.91 -11.49 7.58
CA GLU A 451 5.00 -11.36 6.43
C GLU A 451 3.53 -11.20 6.85
N LEU A 452 2.69 -10.51 6.05
CA LEU A 452 1.29 -10.21 6.37
C LEU A 452 0.36 -11.45 6.48
N ASN A 453 0.84 -12.61 6.06
CA ASN A 453 0.15 -13.91 6.07
C ASN A 453 0.66 -14.84 7.19
N SER A 454 1.73 -14.50 7.93
CA SER A 454 2.27 -15.37 8.98
C SER A 454 1.55 -15.20 10.33
N CYS A 455 0.91 -14.05 10.56
CA CYS A 455 0.16 -13.72 11.76
C CYS A 455 -1.33 -13.47 11.48
N LEU A 456 -2.15 -13.49 12.53
CA LEU A 456 -3.60 -13.27 12.49
C LEU A 456 -3.96 -11.99 13.26
N ASN A 457 -4.75 -11.08 12.66
CA ASN A 457 -5.21 -9.86 13.32
C ASN A 457 -6.35 -10.15 14.32
N LEU A 458 -6.08 -10.03 15.62
CA LEU A 458 -7.02 -10.26 16.72
C LEU A 458 -7.93 -9.04 16.98
N THR A 459 -7.41 -7.82 16.80
CA THR A 459 -8.17 -6.57 17.02
C THR A 459 -9.20 -6.32 15.91
N ARG A 460 -8.95 -6.81 14.70
CA ARG A 460 -9.86 -6.72 13.54
C ARG A 460 -10.04 -8.12 12.93
N PRO A 461 -10.90 -8.95 13.53
CA PRO A 461 -11.05 -10.34 13.11
C PRO A 461 -11.73 -10.40 11.74
N GLN A 462 -11.01 -10.89 10.73
CA GLN A 462 -11.40 -10.83 9.32
C GLN A 462 -11.78 -12.19 8.72
N PHE A 463 -11.35 -13.29 9.36
CA PHE A 463 -11.67 -14.67 8.96
C PHE A 463 -12.65 -15.35 9.90
N VAL A 464 -13.54 -14.59 10.55
CA VAL A 464 -14.54 -15.15 11.46
C VAL A 464 -15.47 -16.09 10.69
N VAL A 465 -15.67 -17.29 11.23
CA VAL A 465 -16.61 -18.28 10.69
C VAL A 465 -17.55 -18.70 11.80
N SER A 466 -18.86 -18.54 11.58
CA SER A 466 -19.87 -18.97 12.54
C SER A 466 -19.74 -20.46 12.84
N THR A 467 -19.83 -20.82 14.12
CA THR A 467 -19.78 -22.20 14.60
C THR A 467 -21.07 -22.98 14.32
N ASN A 468 -22.15 -22.30 13.92
CA ASN A 468 -23.43 -22.94 13.63
C ASN A 468 -23.35 -23.73 12.29
N PRO A 469 -23.57 -25.06 12.27
CA PRO A 469 -23.43 -25.86 11.06
C PRO A 469 -24.45 -25.51 9.96
N ASN A 470 -25.56 -24.86 10.33
CA ASN A 470 -26.59 -24.38 9.41
C ASN A 470 -26.39 -22.92 8.97
N ALA A 471 -25.29 -22.26 9.37
CA ALA A 471 -25.00 -20.91 8.90
C ALA A 471 -24.66 -20.93 7.39
N PRO A 472 -25.13 -19.94 6.60
CA PRO A 472 -24.75 -19.84 5.20
C PRO A 472 -23.22 -19.66 5.09
N ALA A 473 -22.60 -20.38 4.15
CA ALA A 473 -21.15 -20.37 3.98
C ALA A 473 -20.61 -18.93 3.89
N PRO A 474 -19.50 -18.60 4.60
CA PRO A 474 -19.00 -17.25 4.69
C PRO A 474 -18.72 -16.71 3.28
N ARG A 475 -19.40 -15.63 2.91
CA ARG A 475 -19.19 -14.95 1.62
C ARG A 475 -17.70 -14.60 1.52
N ARG A 476 -16.99 -15.22 0.57
CA ARG A 476 -15.60 -14.82 0.23
C ARG A 476 -15.60 -13.30 0.10
N GLN A 477 -14.86 -12.60 0.97
CA GLN A 477 -14.74 -11.16 0.84
C GLN A 477 -14.17 -10.87 -0.57
N PRO A 478 -14.75 -9.93 -1.33
CA PRO A 478 -14.25 -9.65 -2.67
C PRO A 478 -12.79 -9.20 -2.58
N TYR A 479 -11.96 -9.61 -3.55
CA TYR A 479 -10.53 -9.32 -3.67
C TYR A 479 -10.14 -7.82 -3.68
N ASN A 480 -11.10 -6.92 -3.49
CA ASN A 480 -10.96 -5.47 -3.49
C ASN A 480 -10.52 -4.91 -2.12
N ALA A 481 -10.51 -5.73 -1.07
CA ALA A 481 -9.85 -5.40 0.19
C ALA A 481 -8.32 -5.49 0.05
N GLN A 482 -7.72 -4.47 -0.57
CA GLN A 482 -6.29 -4.22 -0.39
C GLN A 482 -6.03 -3.87 1.09
N PRO A 483 -4.93 -4.34 1.70
CA PRO A 483 -4.41 -3.69 2.90
C PRO A 483 -4.18 -2.20 2.57
N ARG A 484 -4.77 -1.31 3.37
CA ARG A 484 -4.65 0.15 3.15
C ARG A 484 -3.26 0.63 3.54
N ILE A 485 -2.31 0.46 2.63
CA ILE A 485 -0.91 0.88 2.77
C ILE A 485 -0.80 2.32 2.26
N GLY A 486 -0.37 3.24 3.13
CA GLY A 486 -0.18 4.66 2.81
C GLY A 486 -1.29 5.59 3.32
N HIS A 487 -1.00 6.89 3.26
CA HIS A 487 -1.76 7.95 3.95
C HIS A 487 -3.18 8.17 3.40
N PHE A 488 -4.16 7.46 3.96
CA PHE A 488 -5.57 7.86 3.89
C PHE A 488 -5.99 8.37 5.27
N PRO A 489 -6.17 9.68 5.49
CA PRO A 489 -6.73 10.16 6.74
C PRO A 489 -8.12 9.55 6.93
N SER A 490 -8.38 9.00 8.11
CA SER A 490 -9.71 8.58 8.51
C SER A 490 -10.56 9.82 8.76
N VAL A 491 -11.11 10.39 7.68
CA VAL A 491 -12.13 11.44 7.75
C VAL A 491 -13.40 10.80 8.32
N GLN A 492 -13.46 10.71 9.65
CA GLN A 492 -14.74 10.70 10.34
C GLN A 492 -15.43 12.02 9.97
N PRO A 493 -16.62 12.00 9.35
CA PRO A 493 -17.40 13.22 9.21
C PRO A 493 -17.72 13.76 10.61
N SER A 494 -17.72 15.08 10.77
CA SER A 494 -18.27 15.72 11.96
C SER A 494 -19.76 15.39 12.11
N ASP A 495 -20.26 15.36 13.34
CA ASP A 495 -21.66 15.04 13.64
C ASP A 495 -22.62 15.81 12.72
N GLY A 496 -23.52 15.07 12.06
CA GLY A 496 -24.47 15.60 11.08
C GLY A 496 -24.06 15.50 9.61
N GLN A 497 -22.83 15.12 9.24
CA GLN A 497 -22.45 14.86 7.84
C GLN A 497 -22.39 13.37 7.48
N ALA A 498 -22.91 13.03 6.30
CA ALA A 498 -22.84 11.67 5.76
C ALA A 498 -21.43 11.36 5.20
N PRO A 499 -20.89 10.15 5.42
CA PRO A 499 -19.59 9.76 4.89
C PRO A 499 -19.63 9.66 3.36
N ALA A 500 -18.63 10.26 2.70
CA ALA A 500 -18.50 10.28 1.24
C ALA A 500 -18.10 8.90 0.66
N SER A 501 -19.06 7.97 0.65
CA SER A 501 -18.95 6.70 -0.06
C SER A 501 -19.19 6.89 -1.56
N GLY A 502 -18.41 6.18 -2.40
CA GLY A 502 -18.31 6.47 -3.83
C GLY A 502 -19.57 6.15 -4.64
N PHE A 503 -19.71 6.86 -5.78
CA PHE A 503 -20.70 6.69 -6.86
C PHE A 503 -21.72 5.57 -6.69
N ARG A 504 -22.81 5.86 -5.96
CA ARG A 504 -24.11 5.22 -6.13
C ARG A 504 -25.13 6.30 -6.44
N GLN A 505 -25.81 6.19 -7.59
CA GLN A 505 -26.98 7.02 -7.85
C GLN A 505 -28.07 6.63 -6.84
N ALA A 506 -28.48 7.58 -6.00
CA ALA A 506 -29.65 7.40 -5.16
C ALA A 506 -30.91 7.35 -6.05
N ARG A 507 -31.69 6.28 -5.93
CA ARG A 507 -33.03 6.23 -6.56
C ARG A 507 -33.90 7.30 -5.91
N GLY A 508 -34.37 8.28 -6.68
CA GLY A 508 -35.33 9.29 -6.23
C GLY A 508 -34.87 10.77 -6.28
N ALA A 509 -33.62 11.06 -6.66
CA ALA A 509 -33.20 12.46 -6.84
C ALA A 509 -33.65 13.04 -8.20
N PRO A 510 -34.11 14.31 -8.27
CA PRO A 510 -34.54 14.93 -9.53
C PRO A 510 -33.35 15.20 -10.47
N GLN A 511 -33.59 15.09 -11.78
CA GLN A 511 -32.54 15.27 -12.80
C GLN A 511 -32.12 16.74 -12.93
N VAL A 512 -30.84 17.01 -12.64
CA VAL A 512 -30.24 18.33 -12.87
C VAL A 512 -30.10 18.57 -14.37
N ARG A 513 -30.90 19.48 -14.93
CA ARG A 513 -30.77 19.90 -16.34
C ARG A 513 -29.46 20.68 -16.53
N ILE A 514 -28.59 20.19 -17.40
CA ILE A 514 -27.42 20.94 -17.87
C ILE A 514 -27.94 22.11 -18.72
N MET A 515 -27.69 23.34 -18.27
CA MET A 515 -28.04 24.55 -19.02
C MET A 515 -27.11 24.70 -20.23
N THR A 516 -27.66 24.58 -21.44
CA THR A 516 -26.96 24.90 -22.69
C THR A 516 -27.00 26.41 -22.94
N ASN A 517 -25.83 27.00 -23.21
CA ASN A 517 -25.67 28.46 -23.38
C ASN A 517 -26.38 28.96 -24.66
N PRO A 518 -27.34 29.90 -24.58
CA PRO A 518 -28.18 30.32 -25.72
C PRO A 518 -27.50 31.35 -26.65
N THR A 519 -26.22 31.16 -27.00
CA THR A 519 -25.45 32.12 -27.82
C THR A 519 -24.58 31.50 -28.93
N ARG A 520 -25.20 30.77 -29.88
CA ARG A 520 -24.67 30.66 -31.26
C ARG A 520 -25.79 30.43 -32.27
N GLY A 521 -25.72 31.13 -33.41
CA GLY A 521 -26.84 31.30 -34.36
C GLY A 521 -27.03 30.16 -35.37
N ARG A 522 -28.20 30.16 -36.01
CA ARG A 522 -28.57 29.23 -37.09
C ARG A 522 -27.74 29.47 -38.37
N GLY A 523 -27.30 28.39 -39.01
CA GLY A 523 -26.82 28.35 -40.40
C GLY A 523 -27.73 27.46 -41.26
N ARG A 524 -27.98 27.88 -42.52
CA ARG A 524 -28.99 27.32 -43.45
C ARG A 524 -28.73 25.86 -43.91
N GLY A 525 -29.81 25.16 -44.32
CA GLY A 525 -29.79 23.85 -44.99
C GLY A 525 -30.60 22.79 -44.20
N ALA A 526 -31.93 22.66 -44.30
CA ALA A 526 -32.79 22.38 -45.46
C ALA A 526 -32.57 20.98 -46.07
N TRP A 527 -33.54 20.06 -45.88
CA TRP A 527 -34.17 19.14 -46.85
C TRP A 527 -35.32 18.38 -46.18
N ASN A 528 -36.25 17.80 -46.96
CA ASN A 528 -37.52 17.23 -46.50
C ASN A 528 -37.43 15.75 -46.08
N ASN A 529 -38.22 15.31 -45.09
CA ASN A 529 -39.46 14.55 -45.37
C ASN A 529 -40.29 14.15 -44.13
N ASN A 530 -41.52 14.67 -44.11
CA ASN A 530 -42.81 14.01 -43.84
C ASN A 530 -42.90 12.78 -42.90
N ALA A 531 -43.51 12.96 -41.71
CA ALA A 531 -44.48 12.02 -41.10
C ALA A 531 -45.26 12.74 -39.97
N THR A 532 -46.57 12.51 -39.86
CA THR A 532 -47.47 13.11 -38.86
C THR A 532 -47.67 12.22 -37.62
N PRO A 533 -48.06 12.78 -36.45
CA PRO A 533 -48.14 12.05 -35.19
C PRO A 533 -49.49 11.34 -35.00
N HIS A 534 -49.50 10.25 -34.21
CA HIS A 534 -50.72 9.70 -33.65
C HIS A 534 -50.81 10.05 -32.16
N VAL A 535 -51.90 10.70 -31.76
CA VAL A 535 -52.31 10.85 -30.36
C VAL A 535 -53.31 9.74 -30.05
N ASN A 536 -53.25 9.18 -28.84
CA ASN A 536 -54.46 8.79 -28.12
C ASN A 536 -54.16 8.66 -26.62
N GLY A 537 -55.17 8.89 -25.77
CA GLY A 537 -55.06 8.77 -24.32
C GLY A 537 -56.41 8.47 -23.67
N SER A 538 -56.37 7.91 -22.47
CA SER A 538 -57.47 7.64 -21.52
C SER A 538 -56.81 7.33 -20.16
N ALA A 539 -57.19 7.93 -19.02
CA ALA A 539 -58.41 7.72 -18.22
C ALA A 539 -58.44 6.33 -17.52
N ALA A 540 -58.88 6.16 -16.27
CA ALA A 540 -59.23 7.06 -15.15
C ALA A 540 -59.42 6.22 -13.85
N ASN A 541 -59.82 6.84 -12.71
CA ASN A 541 -60.34 6.19 -11.47
C ASN A 541 -59.30 5.36 -10.65
N THR A 542 -59.40 5.04 -9.34
CA THR A 542 -60.27 5.33 -8.14
C THR A 542 -59.49 4.77 -6.90
N ASP A 543 -59.66 5.10 -5.61
CA ASP A 543 -60.30 6.19 -4.81
C ASP A 543 -59.93 5.95 -3.30
N SER A 544 -60.74 6.42 -2.33
CA SER A 544 -60.83 6.10 -0.88
C SER A 544 -59.95 6.85 0.15
N THR A 545 -60.54 7.93 0.71
CA THR A 545 -60.84 8.20 2.14
C THR A 545 -60.37 7.19 3.23
N THR A 546 -60.05 7.48 4.51
CA THR A 546 -60.06 8.64 5.49
C THR A 546 -59.48 8.11 6.85
N PRO A 547 -59.45 8.80 8.04
CA PRO A 547 -59.73 10.21 8.42
C PRO A 547 -58.63 10.90 9.31
N ASP A 548 -58.92 12.14 9.71
CA ASP A 548 -58.50 12.94 10.89
C ASP A 548 -57.28 12.61 11.78
N HIS A 549 -56.50 13.66 12.08
CA HIS A 549 -56.66 14.37 13.36
C HIS A 549 -56.18 15.84 13.26
N SER A 550 -56.88 16.76 13.94
CA SER A 550 -56.68 18.20 13.86
C SER A 550 -56.53 18.87 15.24
N TYR A 551 -55.80 19.99 15.31
CA TYR A 551 -55.85 20.96 16.42
C TYR A 551 -55.51 22.39 15.93
N ASN A 552 -56.27 23.39 16.41
CA ASN A 552 -56.02 24.83 16.21
C ASN A 552 -54.81 25.31 17.04
N SER A 553 -54.02 26.35 16.67
CA SER A 553 -54.35 27.75 16.29
C SER A 553 -54.97 28.57 17.46
N PRO A 554 -54.79 29.92 17.58
CA PRO A 554 -54.53 30.89 16.51
C PRO A 554 -53.43 31.96 16.92
N PRO A 555 -53.44 33.30 16.61
CA PRO A 555 -52.19 34.04 16.30
C PRO A 555 -52.00 35.37 17.08
N SER A 556 -51.01 36.19 16.67
CA SER A 556 -51.03 37.66 16.86
C SER A 556 -50.20 38.40 15.81
N GLU A 557 -50.66 39.60 15.43
CA GLU A 557 -49.95 40.54 14.55
C GLU A 557 -49.31 41.69 15.37
N SER A 558 -48.33 42.39 14.78
CA SER A 558 -48.43 43.82 14.42
C SER A 558 -47.13 44.62 14.61
N GLN A 559 -46.84 45.49 13.61
CA GLN A 559 -46.11 46.78 13.70
C GLN A 559 -44.66 46.82 14.26
N ALA A 560 -43.84 47.85 14.02
CA ALA A 560 -43.67 48.77 12.89
C ALA A 560 -42.33 49.54 13.07
N SER A 561 -41.91 50.30 12.04
CA SER A 561 -40.81 51.31 12.11
C SER A 561 -39.37 50.76 12.24
N SER A 562 -38.28 51.46 11.92
CA SER A 562 -38.01 52.58 10.99
C SER A 562 -36.47 52.78 10.87
N ARG A 563 -36.01 53.60 9.90
CA ARG A 563 -34.60 53.97 9.61
C ARG A 563 -33.75 52.80 9.03
N GLY A 564 -33.22 52.86 7.81
CA GLY A 564 -33.34 53.88 6.76
C GLY A 564 -32.23 54.93 6.79
N PHE A 565 -31.12 54.64 6.10
CA PHE A 565 -30.17 55.60 5.54
C PHE A 565 -29.56 55.01 4.26
N GLY A 566 -29.11 55.88 3.33
CA GLY A 566 -28.52 55.46 2.06
C GLY A 566 -27.96 56.64 1.25
N ARG A 567 -27.60 56.37 -0.02
CA ARG A 567 -26.78 57.18 -0.95
C ARG A 567 -25.28 57.14 -0.65
N GLY A 568 -24.50 57.14 -1.74
CA GLY A 568 -23.02 57.11 -1.72
C GLY A 568 -22.38 56.62 -3.02
N GLY A 569 -23.04 56.78 -4.17
CA GLY A 569 -22.51 56.30 -5.46
C GLY A 569 -21.86 57.41 -6.26
N PHE A 570 -20.63 57.17 -6.75
CA PHE A 570 -19.98 58.01 -7.76
C PHE A 570 -19.38 57.14 -8.88
N ARG A 571 -19.47 57.63 -10.12
CA ARG A 571 -18.78 57.11 -11.31
C ARG A 571 -17.64 58.07 -11.66
N GLY A 572 -16.58 57.59 -12.33
CA GLY A 572 -15.70 58.50 -13.06
C GLY A 572 -14.35 57.94 -13.49
N ASN A 573 -14.24 57.58 -14.77
CA ASN A 573 -13.06 57.72 -15.64
C ASN A 573 -11.72 57.00 -15.28
N SER A 574 -10.74 56.92 -16.20
CA SER A 574 -10.81 56.43 -17.60
C SER A 574 -9.41 56.36 -18.26
N HIS A 575 -9.08 55.21 -18.86
CA HIS A 575 -8.15 55.10 -20.01
C HIS A 575 -6.64 55.45 -19.74
N PRO A 576 -5.69 55.23 -20.68
CA PRO A 576 -5.03 53.91 -20.77
C PRO A 576 -3.51 53.96 -21.15
N ARG A 577 -3.00 52.83 -21.67
CA ARG A 577 -1.68 52.59 -22.31
C ARG A 577 -0.55 52.21 -21.33
N GLY A 578 0.49 51.48 -21.75
CA GLY A 578 0.79 50.99 -23.11
C GLY A 578 1.10 49.48 -23.18
N ALA A 579 1.02 48.93 -24.39
CA ALA A 579 1.48 47.58 -24.71
C ALA A 579 2.54 47.64 -25.82
N SER A 580 3.57 46.81 -25.70
CA SER A 580 4.62 46.60 -26.71
C SER A 580 5.12 45.17 -26.54
N SER A 581 4.74 44.18 -27.35
CA SER A 581 4.86 43.99 -28.81
C SER A 581 6.09 43.13 -29.16
N PHE A 582 5.86 42.12 -30.00
CA PHE A 582 6.87 41.13 -30.42
C PHE A 582 7.87 41.70 -31.44
N ASN A 583 9.14 41.28 -31.31
CA ASN A 583 10.08 40.97 -32.40
C ASN A 583 11.32 40.27 -31.79
N GLY A 584 12.06 39.40 -32.48
CA GLY A 584 11.79 38.80 -33.80
C GLY A 584 13.06 38.26 -34.49
N ARG A 585 13.05 36.96 -34.85
CA ARG A 585 14.06 36.21 -35.66
C ARG A 585 15.44 35.94 -35.02
N GLY A 586 16.04 34.83 -35.48
CA GLY A 586 17.41 34.40 -35.16
C GLY A 586 17.52 32.87 -35.05
N GLY A 587 17.68 32.15 -36.16
CA GLY A 587 17.72 30.68 -36.14
C GLY A 587 18.54 30.04 -37.26
N SER A 588 19.63 29.39 -36.88
CA SER A 588 20.38 28.34 -37.61
C SER A 588 21.51 27.83 -36.70
N GLY A 589 21.83 26.53 -36.70
CA GLY A 589 22.90 26.01 -35.82
C GLY A 589 22.91 24.51 -35.54
N PHE A 590 23.07 23.68 -36.58
CA PHE A 590 23.35 22.24 -36.40
C PHE A 590 24.85 22.05 -36.07
N ALA A 591 25.17 21.42 -34.93
CA ALA A 591 26.52 20.97 -34.59
C ALA A 591 26.49 19.76 -33.60
N PRO A 592 27.43 18.80 -33.68
CA PRO A 592 27.30 17.49 -33.03
C PRO A 592 27.85 17.43 -31.58
N PRO A 593 27.46 16.41 -30.79
CA PRO A 593 27.99 16.19 -29.44
C PRO A 593 29.48 15.83 -29.47
N ARG A 594 30.29 16.52 -28.65
CA ARG A 594 31.71 16.20 -28.45
C ARG A 594 31.89 14.95 -27.60
N GLY A 595 32.29 13.84 -28.21
CA GLY A 595 32.88 12.73 -27.48
C GLY A 595 34.30 13.05 -27.00
N ARG A 596 34.65 12.60 -25.80
CA ARG A 596 36.03 12.26 -25.42
C ARG A 596 36.02 10.82 -24.93
N GLY A 597 36.68 9.93 -25.68
CA GLY A 597 36.92 8.57 -25.22
C GLY A 597 38.14 8.51 -24.31
N PHE A 598 38.10 7.58 -23.36
CA PHE A 598 39.30 6.91 -22.84
C PHE A 598 38.97 5.42 -22.84
N ASP A 599 39.83 4.61 -23.45
CA ASP A 599 39.66 3.18 -23.61
C ASP A 599 40.99 2.46 -23.32
N ARG A 600 40.90 1.25 -22.77
CA ARG A 600 41.98 0.28 -22.47
C ARG A 600 43.12 0.72 -21.54
N GLY A 601 43.09 0.14 -20.32
CA GLY A 601 44.27 -0.34 -19.61
C GLY A 601 44.05 -1.82 -19.23
N ARG A 602 44.92 -2.72 -19.70
CA ARG A 602 44.79 -4.19 -19.48
C ARG A 602 45.88 -4.68 -18.52
N GLY A 603 45.54 -5.69 -17.72
CA GLY A 603 46.49 -6.50 -16.94
C GLY A 603 46.55 -6.14 -15.45
N ALA A 604 47.03 -7.02 -14.58
CA ALA A 604 47.31 -8.46 -14.76
C ALA A 604 47.30 -9.16 -13.39
N SER A 605 47.11 -10.48 -13.38
CA SER A 605 47.21 -11.30 -12.16
C SER A 605 48.63 -11.27 -11.59
N PHE A 606 48.80 -11.11 -10.28
CA PHE A 606 49.96 -11.68 -9.58
C PHE A 606 49.65 -12.11 -8.14
N ASN A 607 50.30 -13.19 -7.72
CA ASN A 607 50.13 -13.89 -6.46
C ASN A 607 51.51 -13.96 -5.75
N PRO A 608 51.63 -13.68 -4.44
CA PRO A 608 52.87 -13.91 -3.70
C PRO A 608 52.73 -14.97 -2.59
N ARG A 609 53.29 -16.17 -2.83
CA ARG A 609 53.81 -17.10 -1.79
C ARG A 609 55.33 -16.99 -1.82
N GLY A 610 56.04 -16.98 -0.66
CA GLY A 610 57.51 -16.85 -0.68
C GLY A 610 58.34 -17.18 0.58
N GLY A 611 57.94 -16.76 1.79
CA GLY A 611 58.75 -16.98 3.01
C GLY A 611 60.08 -16.20 3.05
N PRO A 612 61.12 -16.61 3.84
CA PRO A 612 61.17 -17.75 4.77
C PRO A 612 61.79 -17.46 6.18
N ARG A 613 61.86 -18.51 7.03
CA ARG A 613 62.54 -18.63 8.37
C ARG A 613 61.81 -18.00 9.58
N GLY A 614 61.80 -18.60 10.78
CA GLY A 614 62.21 -19.97 11.17
C GLY A 614 62.36 -20.19 12.70
N ARG A 615 62.42 -21.46 13.15
CA ARG A 615 62.58 -21.99 14.54
C ARG A 615 61.37 -21.80 15.51
N ALA A 616 61.15 -22.63 16.55
CA ALA A 616 61.53 -24.03 16.83
C ALA A 616 60.79 -24.58 18.09
N ARG A 617 60.76 -25.92 18.27
CA ARG A 617 60.23 -26.70 19.43
C ARG A 617 58.69 -26.65 19.59
N GLY A 618 57.93 -27.74 19.82
CA GLY A 618 58.22 -29.17 19.72
C GLY A 618 58.30 -29.93 21.06
N PHE A 619 57.34 -30.84 21.29
CA PHE A 619 57.44 -32.12 22.01
C PHE A 619 56.24 -33.03 21.62
N ALA A 620 56.24 -34.31 22.01
CA ALA A 620 55.32 -35.36 21.53
C ALA A 620 54.87 -36.33 22.65
N VAL A 621 54.34 -37.52 22.29
CA VAL A 621 53.87 -38.65 23.15
C VAL A 621 52.45 -38.45 23.73
N ALA A 622 51.55 -39.44 23.84
CA ALA A 622 51.28 -40.67 23.05
C ALA A 622 49.85 -41.21 23.39
N SER A 623 49.39 -42.23 22.65
CA SER A 623 48.15 -43.04 22.83
C SER A 623 48.26 -44.03 24.03
N PRO A 624 47.32 -45.00 24.30
CA PRO A 624 46.04 -45.32 23.63
C PRO A 624 44.82 -45.76 24.52
N SER A 625 43.65 -45.88 23.87
CA SER A 625 42.61 -46.95 23.99
C SER A 625 41.82 -47.23 25.29
N ASN A 626 40.59 -47.74 25.05
CA ASN A 626 39.60 -48.36 25.96
C ASN A 626 38.87 -47.39 26.92
N SER A 627 37.60 -47.63 27.26
CA SER A 627 36.69 -48.76 26.93
C SER A 627 35.38 -48.29 26.29
#